data_AF-A0A3B8MW23-F1
#
_entry.id   AF-A0A3B8MW23-F1
#
_cell.length_a   1.000
_cell.length_b   1.000
_cell.length_c   1.000
_cell.angle_alpha   90.00
_cell.angle_beta   90.00
_cell.angle_gamma   90.00
#
_symmetry.space_group_name_H-M   'P 1'
#
loop_
_entity.id
_entity.type
_entity.pdbx_description
1 polymer ?
#
loop_
_entity_poly.entity_id
_entity_poly.type
_entity_poly.pdbx_seq_one_letter_code
_entity_poly.pdbx_strand_id
1 'polypeptide(L)'
;DLDFFTLSMRNVVGEGGGAAHAVLGTVIMALAASVISVPIGLLTSIYLVEYGQGRRLSQWITFFVDVMTGIPSIVAGLFAYALFEIILGPGTRMGLSGSAALSVLMIPIVVRSSEEMLRLV
;
A
#
# COMPACT_ATOMS: atom_id res chain seq x y z
N ASP A 1 -3.41 32.42 1.02
CA ASP A 1 -4.16 31.14 0.86
C ASP A 1 -3.63 30.23 -0.24
N LEU A 2 -3.47 30.68 -1.49
CA LEU A 2 -2.91 29.84 -2.57
C LEU A 2 -1.48 29.36 -2.30
N ASP A 3 -0.63 30.21 -1.72
CA ASP A 3 0.78 29.91 -1.47
C ASP A 3 0.98 28.72 -0.51
N PHE A 4 0.04 28.48 0.41
CA PHE A 4 0.11 27.32 1.32
C PHE A 4 0.00 25.99 0.56
N PHE A 5 -0.80 25.94 -0.51
CA PHE A 5 -1.03 24.71 -1.28
C PHE A 5 0.04 24.46 -2.34
N THR A 6 0.75 25.50 -2.79
CA THR A 6 1.73 25.40 -3.88
C THR A 6 3.18 25.39 -3.39
N LEU A 7 3.46 25.97 -2.21
CA LEU A 7 4.81 25.99 -1.65
C LEU A 7 5.16 24.71 -0.90
N SER A 8 6.46 24.41 -0.86
CA SER A 8 7.04 23.28 -0.15
C SER A 8 7.78 23.75 1.10
N MET A 9 7.93 22.90 2.11
CA MET A 9 8.81 23.16 3.25
C MET A 9 10.29 22.81 2.98
N ARG A 10 10.65 22.48 1.74
CA ARG A 10 12.05 22.19 1.38
C ARG A 10 12.93 23.42 1.65
N ASN A 11 13.91 23.27 2.54
CA ASN A 11 14.87 24.30 2.97
C ASN A 11 14.25 25.51 3.71
N VAL A 12 13.02 25.38 4.22
CA VAL A 12 12.42 26.42 5.07
C VAL A 12 12.86 26.19 6.52
N VAL A 13 13.51 27.19 7.12
CA VAL A 13 13.90 27.21 8.53
C VAL A 13 13.30 28.46 9.16
N GLY A 14 12.11 28.33 9.78
CA GLY A 14 11.34 29.46 10.33
C GLY A 14 9.88 29.48 9.86
N GLU A 15 9.19 30.61 10.03
CA GLU A 15 7.82 30.80 9.54
C GLU A 15 7.79 30.88 8.01
N GLY A 16 6.90 30.11 7.38
CA GLY A 16 6.71 30.04 5.94
C GLY A 16 6.60 28.61 5.42
N GLY A 17 6.55 28.46 4.09
CA GLY A 17 6.39 27.16 3.42
C GLY A 17 4.93 26.75 3.23
N GLY A 18 4.73 25.51 2.75
CA GLY A 18 3.41 25.00 2.39
C GLY A 18 3.32 23.48 2.36
N ALA A 19 2.11 22.98 2.16
CA ALA A 19 1.74 21.57 2.22
C ALA A 19 1.99 20.79 0.90
N ALA A 20 2.46 21.45 -0.16
CA ALA A 20 2.56 20.85 -1.50
C ALA A 20 3.36 19.53 -1.50
N HIS A 21 4.48 19.49 -0.76
CA HIS A 21 5.33 18.31 -0.66
C HIS A 21 4.67 17.12 0.06
N ALA A 22 3.84 17.36 1.06
CA ALA A 22 3.11 16.32 1.78
C ALA A 22 1.98 15.73 0.94
N VAL A 23 1.25 16.59 0.22
CA VAL A 23 0.20 16.18 -0.73
C VAL A 23 0.82 15.35 -1.85
N LEU A 24 1.86 15.88 -2.50
CA LEU A 24 2.53 15.20 -3.61
C LEU A 24 3.18 13.88 -3.16
N GLY A 25 3.82 13.87 -1.98
CA GLY A 25 4.40 12.66 -1.39
C GLY A 25 3.36 11.56 -1.17
N THR A 26 2.21 11.91 -0.62
CA THR A 26 1.09 10.97 -0.43
C THR A 26 0.61 10.39 -1.75
N VAL A 27 0.39 11.24 -2.76
CA VAL A 27 -0.07 10.79 -4.09
C VAL A 27 0.96 9.85 -4.73
N ILE A 28 2.25 10.19 -4.71
CA ILE A 28 3.30 9.35 -5.28
C ILE A 28 3.37 7.99 -4.57
N MET A 29 3.31 7.97 -3.24
CA MET A 29 3.35 6.71 -2.48
C MET A 29 2.11 5.84 -2.75
N ALA A 30 0.93 6.46 -2.80
CA ALA A 30 -0.31 5.75 -3.11
C ALA A 30 -0.28 5.17 -4.53
N LEU A 31 0.19 5.93 -5.51
CA LEU A 31 0.35 5.45 -6.89
C LEU A 31 1.38 4.32 -6.99
N ALA A 32 2.53 4.46 -6.34
CA ALA A 32 3.56 3.42 -6.32
C ALA A 32 3.05 2.11 -5.70
N ALA A 33 2.33 2.19 -4.59
CA ALA A 33 1.65 1.03 -4.00
C ALA A 33 0.59 0.46 -4.94
N SER A 34 -0.21 1.31 -5.60
CA SER A 34 -1.27 0.90 -6.52
C SER A 34 -0.78 0.16 -7.74
N VAL A 35 0.32 0.60 -8.34
CA VAL A 35 0.94 -0.08 -9.48
C VAL A 35 1.29 -1.54 -9.17
N ILE A 36 1.59 -1.85 -7.91
CA ILE A 36 1.93 -3.22 -7.48
C ILE A 36 0.69 -3.96 -7.01
N SER A 37 -0.06 -3.40 -6.07
CA SER A 37 -1.16 -4.11 -5.42
C SER A 37 -2.38 -4.31 -6.32
N VAL A 38 -2.67 -3.38 -7.24
CA VAL A 38 -3.86 -3.48 -8.09
C VAL A 38 -3.76 -4.66 -9.06
N PRO A 39 -2.68 -4.82 -9.85
CA PRO A 39 -2.54 -5.99 -10.71
C PRO A 39 -2.52 -7.30 -9.94
N ILE A 40 -1.78 -7.37 -8.83
CA ILE A 40 -1.70 -8.58 -8.00
C ILE A 40 -3.08 -8.93 -7.42
N GLY A 41 -3.78 -7.94 -6.87
CA GLY A 41 -5.08 -8.15 -6.23
C GLY A 41 -6.15 -8.56 -7.23
N LEU A 42 -6.21 -7.90 -8.39
CA LEU A 42 -7.13 -8.24 -9.47
C LEU A 42 -6.90 -9.65 -10.00
N LEU A 43 -5.67 -9.99 -10.39
CA LEU A 43 -5.36 -11.33 -10.91
C LEU A 43 -5.66 -12.43 -9.89
N THR A 44 -5.37 -12.17 -8.61
CA THR A 44 -5.71 -13.09 -7.52
C THR A 44 -7.22 -13.26 -7.40
N SER A 45 -7.99 -12.17 -7.43
CA SER A 45 -9.45 -12.22 -7.33
C SER A 45 -10.10 -12.96 -8.51
N ILE A 46 -9.63 -12.73 -9.74
CA ILE A 46 -10.08 -13.46 -10.94
C ILE A 46 -9.82 -14.95 -10.77
N TYR A 47 -8.61 -15.32 -10.33
CA TYR A 47 -8.28 -16.72 -10.05
C TYR A 47 -9.22 -17.34 -9.02
N LEU A 48 -9.49 -16.64 -7.91
CA LEU A 48 -10.35 -17.15 -6.83
C LEU A 48 -11.81 -17.34 -7.28
N VAL A 49 -12.36 -16.42 -8.07
CA VAL A 49 -13.76 -16.46 -8.49
C VAL A 49 -13.98 -17.44 -9.64
N GLU A 50 -13.18 -17.35 -10.70
CA GLU A 50 -13.41 -18.13 -11.93
C GLU A 50 -12.79 -19.54 -11.86
N TYR A 51 -11.61 -19.68 -11.26
CA TYR A 51 -10.79 -20.91 -11.33
C TYR A 51 -10.62 -21.60 -9.98
N GLY A 52 -10.99 -20.96 -8.87
CA GLY A 52 -10.68 -21.39 -7.50
C GLY A 52 -11.61 -22.46 -6.93
N GLN A 53 -12.79 -22.67 -7.53
CA GLN A 53 -13.83 -23.56 -6.97
C GLN A 53 -13.29 -24.99 -6.71
N GLY A 54 -13.35 -25.41 -5.45
CA GLY A 54 -12.93 -26.75 -5.00
C GLY A 54 -11.41 -26.99 -4.92
N ARG A 55 -10.55 -25.99 -5.19
CA ARG A 55 -9.09 -26.15 -5.18
C ARG A 55 -8.47 -25.77 -3.84
N ARG A 56 -7.57 -26.62 -3.33
CA ARG A 56 -6.77 -26.35 -2.12
C ARG A 56 -6.01 -25.03 -2.19
N LEU A 57 -5.50 -24.66 -3.37
CA LEU A 57 -4.78 -23.39 -3.57
C LEU A 57 -5.67 -22.17 -3.28
N SER A 58 -6.95 -22.22 -3.65
CA SER A 58 -7.90 -21.13 -3.35
C SER A 58 -8.09 -20.97 -1.84
N GLN A 59 -8.24 -22.09 -1.11
CA GLN A 59 -8.40 -22.08 0.35
C GLN A 59 -7.18 -21.47 1.04
N TRP A 60 -5.97 -21.82 0.58
CA TRP A 60 -4.74 -21.24 1.11
C TRP A 60 -4.63 -19.75 0.83
N ILE A 61 -4.92 -19.30 -0.40
CA ILE A 61 -4.87 -17.89 -0.76
C ILE A 61 -5.85 -17.08 0.11
N THR A 62 -7.10 -17.53 0.24
CA THR A 62 -8.10 -16.87 1.09
C THR A 62 -7.64 -16.81 2.55
N PHE A 63 -7.09 -17.90 3.09
CA PHE A 63 -6.52 -17.90 4.44
C PHE A 63 -5.40 -16.86 4.60
N PHE A 64 -4.48 -16.75 3.65
CA PHE A 64 -3.43 -15.73 3.69
C PHE A 64 -4.00 -14.30 3.62
N VAL A 65 -4.98 -14.06 2.75
CA VAL A 65 -5.65 -12.75 2.63
C VAL A 65 -6.36 -12.38 3.94
N ASP A 66 -7.01 -13.34 4.60
CA ASP A 66 -7.66 -13.15 5.90
C ASP A 66 -6.63 -12.84 7.00
N VAL A 67 -5.52 -13.58 7.04
CA VAL A 67 -4.42 -13.32 7.98
C VAL A 67 -3.81 -11.94 7.75
N MET A 68 -3.58 -11.55 6.49
CA MET A 68 -3.05 -10.23 6.15
C MET A 68 -3.99 -9.10 6.60
N THR A 69 -5.30 -9.32 6.51
CA THR A 69 -6.32 -8.36 6.97
C THR A 69 -6.38 -8.26 8.50
N GLY A 70 -5.99 -9.34 9.20
CA GLY A 70 -5.94 -9.36 10.67
C GLY A 70 -4.75 -8.61 11.28
N ILE A 71 -3.71 -8.30 10.50
CA ILE A 71 -2.51 -7.60 11.00
C ILE A 71 -2.82 -6.11 11.20
N PRO A 72 -2.54 -5.53 12.38
CA PRO A 72 -2.70 -4.09 12.59
C PRO A 72 -1.80 -3.28 11.63
N SER A 73 -2.34 -2.23 11.02
CA SER A 73 -1.63 -1.44 10.01
C SER A 73 -0.33 -0.82 10.51
N ILE A 74 -0.26 -0.43 11.78
CA ILE A 74 0.95 0.10 12.43
C ILE A 74 2.09 -0.93 12.41
N VAL A 75 1.77 -2.21 12.60
CA VAL A 75 2.76 -3.30 12.62
C VAL A 75 3.38 -3.46 11.22
N ALA A 76 2.57 -3.43 10.17
CA ALA A 76 3.06 -3.49 8.79
C ALA A 76 3.94 -2.27 8.45
N GLY A 77 3.56 -1.07 8.90
CA GLY A 77 4.35 0.15 8.73
C GLY A 77 5.71 0.07 9.41
N LEU A 78 5.75 -0.36 10.68
CA LEU A 78 6.98 -0.49 11.43
C LEU A 78 7.88 -1.61 10.88
N PHE A 79 7.29 -2.72 10.42
CA PHE A 79 8.00 -3.79 9.74
C PHE A 79 8.69 -3.30 8.48
N ALA A 80 7.97 -2.59 7.61
CA ALA A 80 8.56 -2.04 6.39
C ALA A 80 9.66 -1.02 6.69
N TYR A 81 9.48 -0.17 7.70
CA TYR A 81 10.51 0.74 8.16
C TYR A 81 11.79 -0.01 8.60
N ALA A 82 11.65 -0.98 9.51
CA ALA A 82 12.77 -1.76 10.03
C ALA A 82 13.47 -2.59 8.93
N LEU A 83 12.71 -3.18 8.02
CA LEU A 83 13.24 -3.96 6.90
C LEU A 83 14.14 -3.10 5.99
N PHE A 84 13.68 -1.91 5.63
CA PHE A 84 14.45 -1.00 4.79
C PHE A 84 15.66 -0.42 5.52
N GLU A 85 15.57 -0.21 6.84
CA GLU A 85 16.72 0.19 7.65
C GLU A 85 17.82 -0.88 7.67
N ILE A 86 17.45 -2.16 7.74
CA ILE A 86 18.42 -3.27 7.66
C ILE A 86 19.06 -3.38 6.27
N ILE A 87 18.27 -3.20 5.20
CA ILE A 87 18.74 -3.39 3.83
C ILE A 87 19.57 -2.20 3.32
N LEU A 88 19.14 -0.96 3.57
CA LEU A 88 19.76 0.25 3.03
C LEU A 88 20.65 0.99 4.03
N GLY A 89 20.56 0.64 5.31
CA GLY A 89 21.37 1.22 6.38
C GLY A 89 20.60 2.16 7.31
N PRO A 90 21.21 2.51 8.46
CA PRO A 90 20.57 3.27 9.52
C PRO A 90 20.16 4.68 9.07
N GLY A 91 18.96 5.10 9.46
CA GLY A 91 18.43 6.43 9.14
C GLY A 91 17.85 6.59 7.72
N THR A 92 17.72 5.50 6.96
CA THR A 92 17.09 5.50 5.63
C THR A 92 15.62 5.90 5.74
N ARG A 93 15.31 7.13 5.32
CA ARG A 93 13.94 7.67 5.28
C ARG A 93 13.57 7.98 3.83
N MET A 94 12.94 7.01 3.18
CA MET A 94 12.56 7.07 1.77
C MET A 94 11.06 6.82 1.61
N GLY A 95 10.40 7.54 0.69
CA GLY A 95 8.99 7.29 0.37
C GLY A 95 8.73 5.87 -0.15
N LEU A 96 9.76 5.17 -0.64
CA LEU A 96 9.66 3.79 -1.12
C LEU A 96 9.33 2.80 0.00
N SER A 97 9.87 2.98 1.21
CA SER A 97 9.54 2.09 2.35
C SER A 97 8.09 2.26 2.78
N GLY A 98 7.59 3.51 2.77
CA GLY A 98 6.16 3.80 2.97
C GLY A 98 5.28 3.19 1.88
N SER A 99 5.70 3.28 0.62
CA SER A 99 4.98 2.68 -0.52
C SER A 99 4.94 1.15 -0.41
N ALA A 100 6.03 0.52 0.03
CA ALA A 100 6.09 -0.92 0.28
C ALA A 100 5.15 -1.35 1.40
N ALA A 101 5.10 -0.60 2.51
CA ALA A 101 4.16 -0.84 3.61
C ALA A 101 2.71 -0.75 3.12
N LEU A 102 2.38 0.32 2.38
CA LEU A 102 1.06 0.54 1.80
C LEU A 102 0.69 -0.60 0.84
N SER A 103 1.63 -1.04 0.00
CA SER A 103 1.40 -2.14 -0.94
C SER A 103 0.96 -3.43 -0.24
N VAL A 104 1.62 -3.79 0.87
CA VAL A 104 1.27 -4.98 1.66
C VAL A 104 -0.15 -4.89 2.21
N LEU A 105 -0.53 -3.73 2.73
CA LEU A 105 -1.87 -3.49 3.29
C LEU A 105 -2.94 -3.42 2.20
N MET A 106 -2.61 -2.93 1.01
CA MET A 106 -3.58 -2.71 -0.05
C MET A 106 -3.94 -3.98 -0.83
N ILE A 107 -3.03 -4.97 -0.92
CA ILE A 107 -3.29 -6.26 -1.58
C ILE A 107 -4.58 -6.93 -1.06
N PRO A 108 -4.75 -7.23 0.24
CA PRO A 108 -5.95 -7.94 0.70
C PRO A 108 -7.23 -7.15 0.46
N ILE A 109 -7.17 -5.81 0.55
CA ILE A 109 -8.30 -4.92 0.28
C ILE A 109 -8.74 -5.04 -1.19
N VAL A 110 -7.79 -4.95 -2.12
CA VAL A 110 -8.08 -5.07 -3.56
C VAL A 110 -8.59 -6.46 -3.91
N VAL A 111 -7.96 -7.52 -3.38
CA VAL A 111 -8.40 -8.91 -3.62
C VAL A 111 -9.86 -9.06 -3.22
N ARG A 112 -10.21 -8.70 -1.99
CA ARG A 112 -11.55 -8.93 -1.45
C ARG A 112 -12.61 -8.08 -2.15
N SER A 113 -12.33 -6.80 -2.37
CA SER A 113 -13.26 -5.91 -3.08
C SER A 113 -13.49 -6.38 -4.52
N SER A 114 -12.47 -6.88 -5.19
CA SER A 114 -12.58 -7.39 -6.56
C SER A 114 -13.27 -8.76 -6.60
N GLU A 115 -13.01 -9.64 -5.64
CA GLU A 115 -13.67 -10.94 -5.50
C GLU A 115 -15.17 -10.78 -5.26
N GLU A 116 -15.56 -9.85 -4.38
CA GLU A 116 -16.96 -9.52 -4.12
C GLU A 116 -17.65 -8.95 -5.38
N MET A 117 -16.97 -8.08 -6.13
CA MET A 117 -17.52 -7.52 -7.37
C MET A 117 -17.66 -8.57 -8.48
N LEU A 118 -16.65 -9.42 -8.68
CA LEU A 118 -16.65 -10.46 -9.72
C LEU A 118 -17.69 -11.55 -9.47
N ARG A 119 -18.05 -11.83 -8.21
CA ARG A 119 -19.12 -12.78 -7.85
C ARG A 119 -20.54 -12.27 -8.13
N LEU A 120 -20.72 -10.97 -8.34
CA LEU A 120 -22.02 -10.38 -8.65
C LEU A 120 -22.42 -10.54 -10.12
N VAL A 121 -21.45 -10.85 -10.98
CA VAL A 121 -21.64 -11.08 -12.41
C VAL A 121 -21.89 -12.55 -12.67
#